data_AF-A0A6N8XHF4-F1
#
_entry.id   AF-A0A6N8XHF4-F1
#
_cell.length_a   1.000
_cell.length_b   1.000
_cell.length_c   1.000
_cell.angle_alpha   90.00
_cell.angle_beta   90.00
_cell.angle_gamma   90.00
#
_symmetry.space_group_name_H-M   'P 1'
#
loop_
_entity.id
_entity.type
_entity.pdbx_description
1 polymer ?
#
loop_
_entity_poly.entity_id
_entity_poly.type
_entity_poly.pdbx_seq_one_letter_code
_entity_poly.pdbx_strand_id
1 'polypeptide(L)'
;MHTFTALYTDMHGRTLVPIVDQSRSLSSGGLVTQLLVLGPDGTPVDTLDRPSHPSPTEVRPFTPRFQWTYHPSGHFLTGMPSEYRIDLARDDGVLRIERAVDPVPVLDEERAHASEQMVRSRRERDPDWSWSGPPVPRHKPFFRSLRTGRDGRVWVRVSTEGYAIENEDHDPGNPSSMPVIWREPVRYDVFEPDGTYLGVVVPPDGTTLSTAVFDGDYVWAVTQDELEV
;
A
#
# COMPACT_ATOMS: atom_id res chain seq x y z
N MET A 1 -5.00 16.89 1.05
CA MET A 1 -4.82 15.50 1.51
C MET A 1 -3.58 15.45 2.38
N HIS A 2 -3.75 15.50 3.71
CA HIS A 2 -2.64 15.32 4.64
C HIS A 2 -2.31 13.83 4.66
N THR A 3 -1.18 13.45 4.08
CA THR A 3 -0.65 12.09 4.26
C THR A 3 -0.26 12.00 5.73
N PHE A 4 -1.05 11.28 6.54
CA PHE A 4 -0.63 10.94 7.88
C PHE A 4 0.67 10.16 7.77
N THR A 5 1.74 10.78 8.25
CA THR A 5 3.03 10.15 8.34
C THR A 5 2.90 8.99 9.32
N ALA A 6 2.97 7.76 8.81
CA ALA A 6 2.96 6.58 9.67
C ALA A 6 4.12 6.69 10.66
N LEU A 7 3.80 6.71 11.94
CA LEU A 7 4.75 6.53 13.03
C LEU A 7 4.96 5.03 13.20
N TYR A 8 6.21 4.59 13.23
CA TYR A 8 6.54 3.22 13.55
C TYR A 8 7.15 3.17 14.93
N THR A 9 6.87 2.10 15.67
CA THR A 9 7.50 1.83 16.96
C THR A 9 8.03 0.42 16.93
N ASP A 10 9.26 0.24 17.40
CA ASP A 10 9.88 -1.08 17.50
C ASP A 10 9.80 -1.66 18.91
N MET A 11 10.23 -2.91 19.09
CA MET A 11 10.21 -3.61 20.37
C MET A 11 11.17 -3.00 21.40
N HIS A 12 12.10 -2.13 21.00
CA HIS A 12 12.98 -1.39 21.89
C HIS A 12 12.40 -0.04 22.32
N GLY A 13 11.16 0.27 21.91
CA GLY A 13 10.50 1.54 22.21
C GLY A 13 11.04 2.71 21.38
N ARG A 14 11.83 2.44 20.33
CA ARG A 14 12.28 3.49 19.40
C ARG A 14 11.12 3.90 18.50
N THR A 15 11.04 5.19 18.21
CA THR A 15 10.03 5.75 17.30
C THR A 15 10.68 6.18 16.00
N LEU A 16 10.12 5.75 14.87
CA LEU A 16 10.61 6.12 13.55
C LEU A 16 9.65 7.11 12.89
N VAL A 17 10.20 8.26 12.50
CA VAL A 17 9.46 9.35 11.88
C VAL A 17 10.02 9.57 10.47
N PRO A 18 9.21 9.40 9.42
CA PRO A 18 9.58 9.82 8.07
C PRO A 18 9.93 11.31 8.03
N ILE A 19 11.14 11.59 7.55
CA ILE A 19 11.67 12.95 7.34
C ILE A 19 12.09 13.14 5.89
N VAL A 20 12.06 14.38 5.44
CA VAL A 20 12.59 14.80 4.14
C VAL A 20 13.94 15.45 4.37
N ASP A 21 15.00 14.88 3.80
CA ASP A 21 16.32 15.49 3.81
C ASP A 21 16.44 16.47 2.64
N GLN A 22 16.30 17.77 2.93
CA GLN A 22 16.42 18.83 1.93
C GLN A 22 17.87 19.08 1.50
N SER A 23 18.86 18.59 2.26
CA SER A 23 20.28 18.74 1.90
C SER A 23 20.70 17.76 0.81
N ARG A 24 19.95 16.67 0.64
CA ARG A 24 20.15 15.65 -0.39
C ARG A 24 19.07 15.78 -1.46
N SER A 25 19.49 16.16 -2.67
CA SER A 25 18.66 15.98 -3.86
C SER A 25 19.11 14.75 -4.61
N LEU A 26 18.16 13.95 -5.08
CA LEU A 26 18.45 12.95 -6.10
C LEU A 26 18.84 13.67 -7.38
N SER A 27 19.71 13.07 -8.18
CA SER A 27 20.10 13.58 -9.52
C SER A 27 18.88 13.82 -10.43
N SER A 28 17.75 13.18 -10.14
CA SER A 28 16.45 13.36 -10.80
C SER A 28 15.61 14.52 -10.24
N GLY A 29 16.14 15.36 -9.34
CA GLY A 29 15.41 16.44 -8.67
C GLY A 29 14.42 15.97 -7.59
N GLY A 30 14.46 14.69 -7.22
CA GLY A 30 13.60 14.13 -6.18
C GLY A 30 14.13 14.40 -4.77
N LEU A 31 13.22 14.59 -3.81
CA LEU A 31 13.55 14.68 -2.39
C LEU A 31 13.91 13.29 -1.83
N VAL A 32 15.00 13.21 -1.07
CA VAL A 32 15.35 11.99 -0.34
C VAL A 32 14.48 11.91 0.91
N THR A 33 13.76 10.79 1.08
CA THR A 33 12.98 10.53 2.29
C THR A 33 13.69 9.49 3.14
N GLN A 34 13.93 9.80 4.40
CA GLN A 34 14.57 8.92 5.39
C GLN A 34 13.62 8.67 6.56
N LEU A 35 14.02 7.80 7.49
CA LEU A 35 13.38 7.64 8.79
C LEU A 35 14.32 8.18 9.87
N LEU A 36 13.89 9.20 10.61
CA LEU A 36 14.54 9.63 11.84
C LEU A 36 14.21 8.62 12.94
N VAL A 37 15.23 8.05 13.57
CA VAL A 37 15.06 7.14 14.70
C VAL A 37 15.21 7.94 15.98
N LEU A 38 14.14 7.93 16.78
CA LEU A 38 14.11 8.51 18.11
C LEU A 38 14.24 7.40 19.15
N GLY A 39 15.07 7.61 20.16
CA GLY A 39 15.12 6.76 21.35
C GLY A 39 13.80 6.81 22.14
N PRO A 40 13.64 5.95 23.17
CA PRO A 40 12.44 5.92 24.00
C PRO A 40 12.15 7.24 24.73
N ASP A 41 13.16 8.08 24.93
CA ASP A 41 13.06 9.42 25.52
C ASP A 41 12.78 10.53 24.49
N GLY A 42 12.58 10.16 23.22
CA GLY A 42 12.33 11.08 22.11
C GLY A 42 13.59 11.74 21.55
N THR A 43 14.79 11.38 22.03
CA THR A 43 16.04 11.94 21.50
C THR A 43 16.39 11.32 20.15
N PRO A 44 16.84 12.09 19.14
CA PRO A 44 17.38 11.53 17.91
C PRO A 44 18.61 10.66 18.18
N VAL A 45 18.58 9.41 17.72
CA VAL A 45 19.70 8.46 17.88
C VAL A 45 20.30 8.00 16.56
N ASP A 46 19.52 8.01 15.47
CA ASP A 46 19.97 7.52 14.16
C ASP A 46 19.08 8.04 13.01
N THR A 47 19.50 7.80 11.77
CA THR A 47 18.70 7.95 10.56
C THR A 47 18.84 6.72 9.65
N LEU A 48 17.71 6.20 9.18
CA LEU A 48 17.66 5.06 8.27
C LEU A 48 17.22 5.49 6.87
N ASP A 49 17.93 5.00 5.87
CA ASP A 49 17.48 5.12 4.49
C ASP A 49 16.27 4.20 4.25
N ARG A 50 15.24 4.74 3.61
CA ARG A 50 14.08 3.92 3.23
C ARG A 50 14.49 2.94 2.13
N PRO A 51 14.05 1.68 2.20
CA PRO A 51 14.19 0.76 1.10
C PRO A 51 13.62 1.39 -0.16
N SER A 52 14.38 1.32 -1.24
CA SER A 52 13.97 1.83 -2.54
C SER A 52 14.09 0.74 -3.58
N HIS A 53 13.21 0.82 -4.56
CA HIS A 53 13.26 0.02 -5.76
C HIS A 53 13.11 0.99 -6.93
N PRO A 54 13.80 0.76 -8.06
CA PRO A 54 13.54 1.53 -9.28
C PRO A 54 12.04 1.59 -9.55
N SER A 55 11.51 2.80 -9.56
CA SER A 55 10.11 3.02 -9.94
C SER A 55 9.93 2.66 -11.40
N PRO A 56 8.79 2.06 -11.79
CA PRO A 56 8.46 1.96 -13.19
C PRO A 56 8.42 3.37 -13.78
N THR A 57 8.97 3.53 -14.98
CA THR A 57 8.96 4.80 -15.73
C THR A 57 7.54 5.29 -16.01
N GLU A 58 6.59 4.36 -16.06
CA GLU A 58 5.18 4.64 -16.31
C GLU A 58 4.30 3.93 -15.27
N VAL A 59 3.52 4.73 -14.56
CA VAL A 59 2.58 4.24 -13.54
C VAL A 59 1.19 4.24 -14.13
N ARG A 60 0.61 3.04 -14.26
CA ARG A 60 -0.77 2.82 -14.71
C ARG A 60 -1.56 2.03 -13.66
N PRO A 61 -2.90 1.96 -13.76
CA PRO A 61 -3.69 1.09 -12.91
C PRO A 61 -3.15 -0.33 -12.91
N PHE A 62 -3.16 -0.96 -11.73
CA PHE A 62 -2.68 -2.34 -11.50
C PHE A 62 -1.19 -2.59 -11.81
N THR A 63 -0.37 -1.57 -12.07
CA THR A 63 1.10 -1.74 -12.08
C THR A 63 1.58 -2.09 -10.68
N PRO A 64 2.30 -3.22 -10.48
CA PRO A 64 2.91 -3.53 -9.20
C PRO A 64 3.83 -2.38 -8.75
N ARG A 65 3.71 -2.02 -7.47
CA ARG A 65 4.56 -1.02 -6.85
C ARG A 65 5.29 -1.66 -5.69
N PHE A 66 6.59 -1.42 -5.60
CA PHE A 66 7.39 -1.84 -4.46
C PHE A 66 6.70 -1.44 -3.15
N GLN A 67 6.47 -2.42 -2.30
CA GLN A 67 5.89 -2.25 -0.97
C GLN A 67 6.97 -2.44 0.07
N TRP A 68 6.88 -1.68 1.14
CA TRP A 68 7.69 -1.89 2.32
C TRP A 68 6.95 -1.37 3.55
N THR A 69 7.33 -1.88 4.72
CA THR A 69 6.94 -1.36 6.04
C THR A 69 8.07 -1.65 7.04
N TYR A 70 8.02 -1.02 8.20
CA TYR A 70 8.96 -1.28 9.28
C TYR A 70 8.42 -2.38 10.21
N HIS A 71 9.24 -3.38 10.51
CA HIS A 71 8.91 -4.49 11.39
C HIS A 71 9.36 -4.17 12.83
N PRO A 72 8.59 -4.56 13.87
CA PRO A 72 8.96 -4.27 15.27
C PRO A 72 10.32 -4.83 15.72
N SER A 73 10.89 -5.79 14.99
CA SER A 73 12.27 -6.26 15.24
C SER A 73 13.36 -5.27 14.83
N GLY A 74 13.01 -4.07 14.36
CA GLY A 74 13.97 -3.06 13.93
C GLY A 74 14.40 -3.19 12.46
N HIS A 75 13.70 -4.01 11.68
CA HIS A 75 14.09 -4.38 10.32
C HIS A 75 13.02 -3.98 9.29
N PHE A 76 13.37 -3.96 8.01
CA PHE A 76 12.42 -3.72 6.93
C PHE A 76 11.78 -5.00 6.43
N LEU A 77 10.46 -4.95 6.26
CA LEU A 77 9.68 -5.90 5.49
C LEU A 77 9.45 -5.29 4.10
N THR A 78 9.78 -6.00 3.03
CA THR A 78 9.74 -5.49 1.65
C THR A 78 9.13 -6.50 0.69
N GLY A 79 8.62 -6.05 -0.45
CA GLY A 79 8.16 -6.97 -1.49
C GLY A 79 7.77 -6.27 -2.79
N MET A 80 7.93 -6.98 -3.91
CA MET A 80 7.45 -6.55 -5.22
C MET A 80 6.20 -7.36 -5.58
N PRO A 81 5.00 -6.75 -5.65
CA PRO A 81 3.76 -7.50 -5.85
C PRO A 81 3.53 -8.03 -7.28
N SER A 82 4.56 -8.10 -8.12
CA SER A 82 4.53 -8.87 -9.38
C SER A 82 4.52 -10.38 -9.13
N GLU A 83 4.91 -10.78 -7.93
CA GLU A 83 4.88 -12.15 -7.40
C GLU A 83 4.46 -12.08 -5.92
N TYR A 84 3.92 -13.17 -5.37
CA TYR A 84 3.69 -13.27 -3.93
C TYR A 84 5.01 -13.63 -3.25
N ARG A 85 5.88 -12.63 -3.10
CA ARG A 85 7.17 -12.75 -2.42
C ARG A 85 7.43 -11.53 -1.55
N ILE A 86 7.69 -11.79 -0.28
CA ILE A 86 7.91 -10.78 0.75
C ILE A 86 9.17 -11.17 1.51
N ASP A 87 10.11 -10.24 1.62
CA ASP A 87 11.41 -10.43 2.26
C ASP A 87 11.45 -9.58 3.54
N LEU A 88 11.66 -10.23 4.68
CA LEU A 88 11.94 -9.61 5.97
C LEU A 88 13.45 -9.69 6.24
N ALA A 89 14.11 -8.54 6.29
CA ALA A 89 15.51 -8.47 6.73
C ALA A 89 15.62 -8.89 8.21
N ARG A 90 16.72 -9.55 8.56
CA ARG A 90 17.06 -10.00 9.92
C ARG A 90 18.57 -9.93 10.12
N ASP A 91 19.00 -9.95 11.38
CA ASP A 91 20.43 -9.99 11.73
C ASP A 91 21.12 -11.27 11.19
N ASP A 92 20.37 -12.37 11.12
CA ASP A 92 20.86 -13.69 10.66
C ASP A 92 20.61 -13.94 9.16
N GLY A 93 20.07 -12.97 8.42
CA GLY A 93 19.85 -13.07 6.98
C GLY A 93 18.51 -12.49 6.54
N VAL A 94 17.82 -13.21 5.66
CA VAL A 94 16.52 -12.79 5.12
C VAL A 94 15.53 -13.93 5.31
N LEU A 95 14.42 -13.67 6.01
CA LEU A 95 13.25 -14.53 5.93
C LEU A 95 12.47 -14.17 4.67
N ARG A 96 12.19 -15.19 3.86
CA ARG A 96 11.34 -15.08 2.68
C ARG A 96 9.99 -15.74 2.92
N ILE A 97 8.92 -14.99 2.70
CA ILE A 97 7.53 -15.44 2.71
C ILE A 97 7.06 -15.52 1.25
N GLU A 98 6.72 -16.72 0.79
CA GLU A 98 6.22 -17.00 -0.55
C GLU A 98 4.90 -17.77 -0.48
N ARG A 99 4.01 -17.53 -1.44
CA ARG A 99 2.81 -18.34 -1.63
C ARG A 99 2.58 -18.65 -3.11
N ALA A 100 2.24 -19.90 -3.40
CA ALA A 100 1.71 -20.28 -4.69
C ALA A 100 0.20 -19.96 -4.71
N VAL A 101 -0.15 -18.82 -5.29
CA VAL A 101 -1.54 -18.40 -5.51
C VAL A 101 -1.73 -17.97 -6.96
N ASP A 102 -2.95 -18.10 -7.47
CA ASP A 102 -3.25 -17.61 -8.81
C ASP A 102 -3.37 -16.08 -8.80
N PRO A 103 -2.84 -15.38 -9.81
CA PRO A 103 -3.08 -13.95 -9.97
C PRO A 103 -4.57 -13.66 -10.13
N VAL A 104 -5.05 -12.63 -9.44
CA VAL A 104 -6.44 -12.20 -9.57
C VAL A 104 -6.66 -11.52 -10.93
N PRO A 105 -7.65 -11.93 -11.73
CA PRO A 105 -7.95 -11.28 -12.99
C PRO A 105 -8.46 -9.84 -12.78
N VAL A 106 -8.12 -8.95 -13.70
CA VAL A 106 -8.81 -7.66 -13.87
C VAL A 106 -9.94 -7.90 -14.86
N LEU A 107 -11.18 -7.68 -14.43
CA LEU A 107 -12.35 -7.86 -15.30
C LEU A 107 -12.28 -6.90 -16.51
N ASP A 108 -12.90 -7.26 -17.63
CA ASP A 108 -12.80 -6.45 -18.84
C ASP A 108 -13.43 -5.06 -18.64
N GLU A 109 -14.52 -4.97 -17.88
CA GLU A 109 -15.20 -3.72 -17.49
C GLU A 109 -14.37 -2.90 -16.51
N GLU A 110 -13.73 -3.54 -15.53
CA GLU A 110 -12.79 -2.89 -14.59
C GLU A 110 -11.61 -2.28 -15.35
N ARG A 111 -11.08 -3.03 -16.33
CA ARG A 111 -9.98 -2.58 -17.18
C ARG A 111 -10.38 -1.40 -18.05
N ALA A 112 -11.57 -1.44 -18.64
CA ALA A 112 -12.11 -0.36 -19.46
C ALA A 112 -12.30 0.91 -18.61
N HIS A 113 -12.90 0.77 -17.44
CA HIS A 113 -13.10 1.85 -16.49
C HIS A 113 -11.77 2.48 -16.04
N ALA A 114 -10.80 1.66 -15.63
CA ALA A 114 -9.48 2.14 -15.22
C ALA A 114 -8.73 2.87 -16.35
N SER A 115 -8.88 2.41 -17.59
CA SER A 115 -8.31 3.07 -18.77
C SER A 115 -8.97 4.43 -19.03
N GLU A 116 -10.31 4.49 -18.96
CA GLU A 116 -11.05 5.73 -19.13
C GLU A 116 -10.69 6.75 -18.06
N GLN A 117 -10.66 6.34 -16.79
CA GLN A 117 -10.31 7.20 -15.66
C GLN A 117 -8.90 7.79 -15.83
N MET A 118 -7.93 6.96 -16.26
CA MET A 118 -6.57 7.41 -16.53
C MET A 118 -6.52 8.44 -17.67
N VAL A 119 -7.25 8.20 -18.76
CA VAL A 119 -7.30 9.13 -19.91
C VAL A 119 -7.93 10.45 -19.52
N ARG A 120 -9.05 10.40 -18.80
CA ARG A 120 -9.79 11.54 -18.30
C ARG A 120 -8.94 12.42 -17.38
N SER A 121 -8.33 11.82 -16.35
CA SER A 121 -7.45 12.53 -15.39
C SER A 121 -6.21 13.17 -16.04
N ARG A 122 -5.76 12.65 -17.18
CA ARG A 122 -4.67 13.26 -17.94
C ARG A 122 -5.17 14.41 -18.82
N ARG A 123 -6.32 14.24 -19.47
CA ARG A 123 -6.95 15.27 -20.31
C ARG A 123 -7.40 16.51 -19.56
N GLU A 124 -7.72 16.38 -18.27
CA GLU A 124 -7.94 17.54 -17.38
C GLU A 124 -6.73 18.48 -17.33
N ARG A 125 -5.50 17.95 -17.49
CA ARG A 125 -4.26 18.74 -17.46
C ARG A 125 -3.70 19.06 -18.85
N ASP A 126 -3.97 18.18 -19.81
CA ASP A 126 -3.49 18.29 -21.19
C ASP A 126 -4.58 17.75 -22.14
N PRO A 127 -5.46 18.62 -22.68
CA PRO A 127 -6.61 18.18 -23.48
C PRO A 127 -6.26 17.35 -24.71
N ASP A 128 -5.08 17.56 -25.31
CA ASP A 128 -4.61 16.85 -26.50
C ASP A 128 -3.93 15.52 -26.15
N TRP A 129 -3.78 15.23 -24.85
CA TRP A 129 -3.16 14.00 -24.39
C TRP A 129 -3.95 12.76 -24.82
N SER A 130 -3.20 11.76 -25.28
CA SER A 130 -3.70 10.43 -25.57
C SER A 130 -2.75 9.39 -25.00
N TRP A 131 -3.31 8.24 -24.62
CA TRP A 131 -2.52 7.12 -24.12
C TRP A 131 -1.83 6.40 -25.28
N SER A 132 -0.50 6.39 -25.27
CA SER A 132 0.34 5.63 -26.20
C SER A 132 1.11 4.48 -25.53
N GLY A 133 0.90 4.27 -24.23
CA GLY A 133 1.56 3.23 -23.45
C GLY A 133 0.94 1.84 -23.65
N PRO A 134 1.49 0.81 -23.00
CA PRO A 134 0.93 -0.55 -23.01
C PRO A 134 -0.51 -0.59 -22.47
N PRO A 135 -1.31 -1.62 -22.80
CA PRO A 135 -2.63 -1.75 -22.19
C PRO A 135 -2.53 -1.96 -20.67
N VAL A 136 -3.64 -1.64 -19.97
CA VAL A 136 -3.80 -1.98 -18.55
C VAL A 136 -3.63 -3.50 -18.38
N PRO A 137 -2.88 -3.98 -17.37
CA PRO A 137 -2.64 -5.40 -17.15
C PRO A 137 -3.93 -6.24 -17.03
N ARG A 138 -3.85 -7.52 -17.40
CA ARG A 138 -4.96 -8.48 -17.27
C ARG A 138 -5.10 -9.07 -15.86
N HIS A 139 -4.10 -8.86 -15.00
CA HIS A 139 -4.10 -9.36 -13.64
C HIS A 139 -3.70 -8.25 -12.68
N LYS A 140 -4.26 -8.31 -11.48
CA LYS A 140 -3.92 -7.43 -10.38
C LYS A 140 -2.56 -7.84 -9.81
N PRO A 141 -1.83 -6.93 -9.15
CA PRO A 141 -0.67 -7.32 -8.35
C PRO A 141 -1.08 -8.30 -7.25
N PHE A 142 -0.20 -9.20 -6.81
CA PHE A 142 -0.53 -10.22 -5.80
C PHE A 142 -1.00 -9.63 -4.46
N PHE A 143 -0.43 -8.49 -4.09
CA PHE A 143 -0.82 -7.75 -2.90
C PHE A 143 -0.72 -6.24 -3.11
N ARG A 144 -1.45 -5.49 -2.29
CA ARG A 144 -1.63 -4.03 -2.37
C ARG A 144 -0.79 -3.28 -1.35
N SER A 145 -0.56 -3.86 -0.17
CA SER A 145 0.17 -3.21 0.92
C SER A 145 0.65 -4.22 1.95
N LEU A 146 1.70 -3.85 2.66
CA LEU A 146 2.23 -4.59 3.81
C LEU A 146 1.96 -3.80 5.09
N ARG A 147 1.59 -4.51 6.16
CA ARG A 147 1.45 -3.99 7.52
C ARG A 147 2.11 -4.97 8.49
N THR A 148 2.50 -4.47 9.64
CA THR A 148 3.12 -5.24 10.72
C THR A 148 2.39 -4.92 12.01
N GLY A 149 2.02 -5.96 12.77
CA GLY A 149 1.48 -5.79 14.11
C GLY A 149 2.59 -5.52 15.12
N ARG A 150 2.25 -4.99 16.31
CA ARG A 150 3.24 -4.74 17.39
C ARG A 150 3.94 -6.03 17.85
N ASP A 151 3.24 -7.14 17.78
CA ASP A 151 3.71 -8.51 18.06
C ASP A 151 4.61 -9.10 16.96
N GLY A 152 4.80 -8.37 15.85
CA GLY A 152 5.61 -8.81 14.72
C GLY A 152 4.83 -9.62 13.67
N ARG A 153 3.53 -9.82 13.83
CA ARG A 153 2.75 -10.47 12.77
C ARG A 153 2.77 -9.66 11.49
N VAL A 154 2.86 -10.34 10.36
CA VAL A 154 2.86 -9.74 9.04
C VAL A 154 1.46 -9.84 8.45
N TRP A 155 0.90 -8.68 8.08
CA TRP A 155 -0.42 -8.53 7.51
C TRP A 155 -0.30 -8.07 6.07
N VAL A 156 -0.64 -8.96 5.14
CA VAL A 156 -0.51 -8.72 3.69
C VAL A 156 -1.90 -8.44 3.13
N ARG A 157 -2.17 -7.19 2.73
CA ARG A 157 -3.43 -6.89 2.04
C ARG A 157 -3.35 -7.43 0.62
N VAL A 158 -4.02 -8.52 0.33
CA VAL A 158 -4.00 -9.15 -1.00
C VAL A 158 -4.97 -8.47 -1.95
N SER A 159 -4.70 -8.56 -3.25
CA SER A 159 -5.70 -8.17 -4.25
C SER A 159 -6.84 -9.19 -4.26
N THR A 160 -8.05 -8.72 -4.56
CA THR A 160 -9.27 -9.52 -4.69
C THR A 160 -10.01 -9.11 -5.95
N GLU A 161 -10.96 -9.96 -6.38
CA GLU A 161 -11.80 -9.63 -7.53
C GLU A 161 -12.54 -8.32 -7.27
N GLY A 162 -12.54 -7.44 -8.27
CA GLY A 162 -13.20 -6.14 -8.17
C GLY A 162 -14.69 -6.27 -8.44
N TYR A 163 -15.49 -5.39 -7.84
CA TYR A 163 -16.90 -5.23 -8.18
C TYR A 163 -17.23 -3.76 -8.41
N ALA A 164 -18.17 -3.53 -9.33
CA ALA A 164 -18.68 -2.21 -9.63
C ALA A 164 -19.77 -1.83 -8.62
N ILE A 165 -19.75 -0.57 -8.19
CA ILE A 165 -20.86 0.05 -7.47
C ILE A 165 -21.22 1.39 -8.11
N GLU A 166 -22.46 1.80 -7.94
CA GLU A 166 -22.88 3.15 -8.30
C GLU A 166 -22.12 4.18 -7.46
N ASN A 167 -21.73 5.27 -8.10
CA ASN A 167 -21.14 6.41 -7.42
C ASN A 167 -22.25 7.39 -7.06
N GLU A 168 -22.71 7.35 -5.81
CA GLU A 168 -23.75 8.24 -5.31
C GLU A 168 -23.34 9.73 -5.38
N ASP A 169 -22.03 10.00 -5.30
CA ASP A 169 -21.44 11.34 -5.46
C ASP A 169 -21.17 11.71 -6.92
N HIS A 170 -21.80 11.02 -7.88
CA HIS A 170 -21.62 11.35 -9.29
C HIS A 170 -22.23 12.72 -9.61
N ASP A 171 -21.38 13.65 -10.06
CA ASP A 171 -21.78 14.96 -10.58
C ASP A 171 -21.60 14.97 -12.10
N PRO A 172 -22.70 14.90 -12.88
CA PRO A 172 -22.63 14.96 -14.34
C PRO A 172 -22.03 16.26 -14.89
N GLY A 173 -22.02 17.34 -14.10
CA GLY A 173 -21.39 18.62 -14.44
C GLY A 173 -19.88 18.61 -14.28
N ASN A 174 -19.33 17.65 -13.53
CA ASN A 174 -17.90 17.47 -13.37
C ASN A 174 -17.40 16.37 -14.34
N PRO A 175 -16.63 16.72 -15.38
CA PRO A 175 -16.13 15.74 -16.35
C PRO A 175 -15.21 14.69 -15.72
N SER A 176 -14.67 14.94 -14.52
CA SER A 176 -13.82 14.03 -13.76
C SER A 176 -14.63 12.99 -12.96
N SER A 177 -15.93 13.23 -12.78
CA SER A 177 -16.82 12.36 -12.01
C SER A 177 -17.27 11.16 -12.85
N MET A 178 -17.17 9.96 -12.28
CA MET A 178 -17.57 8.71 -12.92
C MET A 178 -18.88 8.23 -12.30
N PRO A 179 -19.84 7.69 -13.08
CA PRO A 179 -21.10 7.16 -12.54
C PRO A 179 -20.93 5.83 -11.80
N VAL A 180 -19.82 5.13 -12.04
CA VAL A 180 -19.48 3.85 -11.43
C VAL A 180 -18.11 3.97 -10.80
N ILE A 181 -17.91 3.35 -9.64
CA ILE A 181 -16.59 3.14 -9.05
C ILE A 181 -16.35 1.65 -8.83
N TRP A 182 -15.09 1.25 -8.94
CA TRP A 182 -14.67 -0.12 -8.71
C TRP A 182 -14.07 -0.26 -7.31
N ARG A 183 -14.55 -1.26 -6.56
CA ARG A 183 -14.05 -1.60 -5.22
C ARG A 183 -13.52 -3.02 -5.21
N GLU A 184 -12.65 -3.28 -4.24
CA GLU A 184 -12.10 -4.59 -3.94
C GLU A 184 -12.45 -4.93 -2.50
N PRO A 185 -13.04 -6.11 -2.21
CA PRO A 185 -13.19 -6.59 -0.84
C PRO A 185 -11.83 -6.57 -0.13
N VAL A 186 -11.81 -6.06 1.08
CA VAL A 186 -10.59 -6.05 1.88
C VAL A 186 -10.30 -7.47 2.37
N ARG A 187 -9.10 -7.96 2.09
CA ARG A 187 -8.64 -9.27 2.54
C ARG A 187 -7.19 -9.20 2.96
N TYR A 188 -6.89 -9.82 4.09
CA TYR A 188 -5.54 -9.98 4.62
C TYR A 188 -5.15 -11.45 4.67
N ASP A 189 -3.95 -11.74 4.21
CA ASP A 189 -3.22 -12.92 4.61
C ASP A 189 -2.34 -12.57 5.81
N VAL A 190 -2.38 -13.40 6.86
CA VAL A 190 -1.67 -13.14 8.12
C VAL A 190 -0.61 -14.21 8.34
N PHE A 191 0.58 -13.78 8.74
CA PHE A 191 1.70 -14.64 9.05
C PHE A 191 2.27 -14.32 10.43
N GLU A 192 2.74 -15.34 11.13
CA GLU A 192 3.58 -15.18 12.31
C GLU A 192 4.93 -14.53 11.93
N PRO A 193 5.66 -13.94 12.91
CA PRO A 193 6.98 -13.32 12.66
C PRO A 193 8.00 -14.26 12.02
N ASP A 194 7.83 -15.58 12.18
CA ASP A 194 8.68 -16.63 11.60
C ASP A 194 8.31 -17.00 10.15
N GLY A 195 7.24 -16.41 9.60
CA GLY A 195 6.73 -16.67 8.26
C GLY A 195 5.64 -17.74 8.19
N THR A 196 5.26 -18.36 9.31
CA THR A 196 4.17 -19.34 9.35
C THR A 196 2.84 -18.69 9.00
N TYR A 197 2.12 -19.25 8.02
CA TYR A 197 0.81 -18.72 7.62
C TYR A 197 -0.28 -19.08 8.64
N LEU A 198 -0.96 -18.06 9.16
CA LEU A 198 -2.06 -18.22 10.13
C LEU A 198 -3.42 -18.36 9.46
N GLY A 199 -3.60 -17.70 8.30
CA GLY A 199 -4.85 -17.75 7.57
C GLY A 199 -5.26 -16.41 6.98
N VAL A 200 -6.56 -16.32 6.69
CA VAL A 200 -7.20 -15.16 6.05
C VAL A 200 -8.02 -14.39 7.08
N VAL A 201 -7.91 -13.07 7.05
CA VAL A 201 -8.80 -12.16 7.79
C VAL A 201 -9.52 -11.26 6.78
N VAL A 202 -10.85 -11.21 6.90
CA VAL A 202 -11.72 -10.34 6.09
C VAL A 202 -12.41 -9.37 7.05
N PRO A 203 -12.01 -8.08 7.05
CA PRO A 203 -12.71 -7.08 7.84
C PRO A 203 -14.15 -6.89 7.35
N PRO A 204 -15.06 -6.38 8.20
CA PRO A 204 -16.39 -5.98 7.77
C PRO A 204 -16.34 -4.96 6.61
N ASP A 205 -17.37 -4.97 5.78
CA ASP A 205 -17.53 -3.97 4.71
C ASP A 205 -17.58 -2.56 5.30
N GLY A 206 -17.03 -1.58 4.59
CA GLY A 206 -16.93 -0.18 5.06
C GLY A 206 -15.77 0.11 6.01
N THR A 207 -15.01 -0.90 6.47
CA THR A 207 -13.86 -0.69 7.35
C THR A 207 -12.80 0.19 6.69
N THR A 208 -12.50 1.36 7.30
CA THR A 208 -11.45 2.26 6.84
C THR A 208 -10.11 1.91 7.51
N LEU A 209 -9.13 1.52 6.71
CA LEU A 209 -7.85 0.96 7.18
C LEU A 209 -6.66 1.92 7.04
N SER A 210 -6.93 3.19 6.73
CA SER A 210 -5.90 4.21 6.65
C SER A 210 -5.23 4.44 8.01
N THR A 211 -5.99 4.30 9.10
CA THR A 211 -5.57 4.52 10.50
C THR A 211 -5.61 3.26 11.36
N ALA A 212 -5.79 2.08 10.75
CA ALA A 212 -5.93 0.84 11.51
C ALA A 212 -4.63 0.48 12.25
N VAL A 213 -4.78 0.04 13.50
CA VAL A 213 -3.72 -0.47 14.37
C VAL A 213 -3.87 -1.99 14.46
N PHE A 214 -2.80 -2.70 14.15
CA PHE A 214 -2.73 -4.16 14.20
C PHE A 214 -1.90 -4.58 15.42
N ASP A 215 -2.43 -5.44 16.29
CA ASP A 215 -1.75 -5.91 17.50
C ASP A 215 -2.27 -7.28 17.92
N GLY A 216 -1.46 -8.32 17.72
CA GLY A 216 -1.86 -9.67 18.09
C GLY A 216 -3.09 -10.13 17.32
N ASP A 217 -4.11 -10.52 18.08
CA ASP A 217 -5.40 -10.97 17.58
C ASP A 217 -6.39 -9.81 17.35
N TYR A 218 -5.96 -8.56 17.54
CA TYR A 218 -6.80 -7.38 17.46
C TYR A 218 -6.40 -6.46 16.31
N VAL A 219 -7.42 -5.95 15.62
CA VAL A 219 -7.29 -4.84 14.67
C VAL A 219 -8.26 -3.75 15.11
N TRP A 220 -7.73 -2.60 15.50
CA TRP A 220 -8.55 -1.43 15.79
C TRP A 220 -8.58 -0.55 14.55
N ALA A 221 -9.78 -0.35 13.99
CA ALA A 221 -10.01 0.48 12.81
C ALA A 221 -11.26 1.35 13.03
N VAL A 222 -11.39 2.41 12.23
CA VAL A 222 -12.61 3.22 12.19
C VAL A 222 -13.48 2.70 11.06
N THR A 223 -14.76 2.47 11.35
CA THR A 223 -15.78 2.24 10.33
C THR A 223 -16.66 3.47 10.29
N GLN A 224 -16.98 3.96 9.09
CA GLN A 224 -18.06 4.93 8.94
C GLN A 224 -19.35 4.13 8.75
N ASP A 225 -20.38 4.45 9.52
CA ASP A 225 -21.71 3.91 9.32
C ASP A 225 -22.60 4.89 8.53
N GLU A 226 -23.88 4.53 8.37
CA GLU A 226 -24.88 5.33 7.66
C GLU A 226 -25.13 6.72 8.29
N LEU A 227 -24.64 6.97 9.51
CA LEU A 227 -24.80 8.25 10.20
C LEU A 227 -23.58 9.17 10.03
N GLU A 228 -22.57 8.76 9.27
CA GLU A 228 -21.31 9.49 9.07
C GLU A 228 -20.53 9.78 10.37
N VAL A 229 -20.77 9.02 11.45
CA VAL A 229 -20.09 9.17 12.76
C VAL A 229 -18.99 8.13 12.95
#